data_AF-A0A951P6Y7-F1
#
_entry.id   AF-A0A951P6Y7-F1
#
_cell.length_a   1.000
_cell.length_b   1.000
_cell.length_c   1.000
_cell.angle_alpha   90.00
_cell.angle_beta   90.00
_cell.angle_gamma   90.00
#
_symmetry.space_group_name_H-M   'P 1'
#
loop_
_entity.id
_entity.type
_entity.pdbx_description
1 polymer ?
#
loop_
_entity_poly.entity_id
_entity_poly.type
_entity_poly.pdbx_seq_one_letter_code
_entity_poly.pdbx_strand_id
1 'polypeptide(L)'
;MHPIVVHFVIAMVLFAVLCDVIGYFSKNSRLFEVGWWNMFFATVSIFIAVIFGQIEAGLAEPYSASLSVLNLHTLLGWSLSGILAAVTGWRYIIRSKDPKSLPIAYVGAGLALTLLVFVQTYLGDLLVWVYGLHTVPVVEAMRGGLL
;
A
#
# COMPACT_ATOMS: atom_id res chain seq x y z
N MET A 1 -2.94 0.04 -15.17
CA MET A 1 -2.49 -1.24 -14.55
C MET A 1 -2.23 -1.09 -13.06
N HIS A 2 -1.75 0.08 -12.63
CA HIS A 2 -1.43 0.37 -11.24
C HIS A 2 -2.58 0.08 -10.26
N PRO A 3 -3.85 0.47 -10.50
CA PRO A 3 -4.92 0.18 -9.54
C PRO A 3 -5.08 -1.31 -9.25
N ILE A 4 -4.97 -2.18 -10.26
CA ILE A 4 -5.11 -3.64 -10.08
C ILE A 4 -4.04 -4.17 -9.12
N VAL A 5 -2.79 -3.76 -9.32
CA VAL A 5 -1.67 -4.20 -8.47
C VAL A 5 -1.78 -3.61 -7.07
N VAL A 6 -2.23 -2.37 -6.92
CA VAL A 6 -2.45 -1.74 -5.61
C VAL A 6 -3.52 -2.45 -4.80
N HIS A 7 -4.68 -2.79 -5.40
CA HIS A 7 -5.73 -3.52 -4.68
C HIS A 7 -5.23 -4.87 -4.17
N PHE A 8 -4.40 -5.56 -4.97
CA PHE A 8 -3.75 -6.79 -4.53
C PHE A 8 -2.84 -6.55 -3.31
N VAL A 9 -1.97 -5.53 -3.34
CA VAL A 9 -1.10 -5.18 -2.20
C VAL A 9 -1.91 -4.84 -0.95
N ILE A 10 -2.97 -4.02 -1.08
CA ILE A 10 -3.86 -3.64 0.02
C ILE A 10 -4.47 -4.90 0.65
N ALA A 11 -5.08 -5.75 -0.17
CA ALA A 11 -5.71 -6.98 0.32
C ALA A 11 -4.72 -7.87 1.08
N MET A 12 -3.51 -8.04 0.54
CA MET A 12 -2.47 -8.87 1.16
C MET A 12 -1.99 -8.28 2.49
N VAL A 13 -1.73 -6.97 2.59
CA VAL A 13 -1.32 -6.33 3.86
C VAL A 13 -2.42 -6.44 4.90
N LEU A 14 -3.66 -6.10 4.56
CA LEU A 14 -4.79 -6.14 5.49
C LEU A 14 -5.06 -7.56 5.97
N PHE A 15 -5.05 -8.54 5.06
CA PHE A 15 -5.25 -9.94 5.42
C PHE A 15 -4.11 -10.47 6.27
N ALA A 16 -2.86 -10.09 5.99
CA ALA A 16 -1.73 -10.47 6.83
C ALA A 16 -1.86 -9.98 8.27
N VAL A 17 -2.14 -8.69 8.44
CA VAL A 17 -2.28 -8.07 9.77
C VAL A 17 -3.47 -8.68 10.50
N LEU A 18 -4.59 -8.94 9.80
CA LEU A 18 -5.74 -9.62 10.38
C LEU A 18 -5.38 -11.02 10.89
N CYS A 19 -4.68 -11.83 10.07
CA CYS A 19 -4.20 -13.15 10.48
C CYS A 19 -3.27 -13.08 11.69
N ASP A 20 -2.36 -12.11 11.73
CA ASP A 20 -1.43 -11.93 12.85
C ASP A 20 -2.17 -11.55 14.14
N VAL A 21 -3.12 -10.63 14.06
CA VAL A 21 -3.96 -10.23 15.21
C VAL A 21 -4.77 -11.42 15.73
N ILE A 22 -5.48 -12.11 14.85
CA ILE A 22 -6.28 -13.29 15.23
C ILE A 22 -5.37 -14.38 15.79
N GLY A 23 -4.23 -14.66 15.15
CA GLY A 23 -3.25 -15.65 15.60
C GLY A 23 -2.69 -15.34 16.99
N TYR A 24 -2.44 -14.07 17.28
CA TYR A 24 -1.93 -13.61 18.57
C TYR A 24 -2.92 -13.86 19.72
N PHE A 25 -4.21 -13.58 19.51
CA PHE A 25 -5.26 -13.78 20.51
C PHE A 25 -5.74 -15.23 20.61
N SER A 26 -5.90 -15.91 19.48
CA SER A 26 -6.34 -17.32 19.43
C SER A 26 -5.23 -18.33 19.79
N LYS A 27 -3.97 -17.87 19.89
CA LYS A 27 -2.78 -18.72 20.04
C LYS A 27 -2.60 -19.74 18.91
N ASN A 28 -3.21 -19.48 17.75
CA ASN A 28 -3.08 -20.32 16.57
C ASN A 28 -1.90 -19.86 15.70
N SER A 29 -0.73 -20.47 15.92
CA SER A 29 0.50 -20.11 15.19
C SER A 29 0.44 -20.36 13.69
N ARG A 30 -0.53 -21.14 13.18
CA ARG A 30 -0.69 -21.36 11.72
C ARG A 30 -1.05 -20.08 10.99
N LEU A 31 -1.76 -19.16 11.65
CA LEU A 31 -2.13 -17.87 11.08
C LEU A 31 -0.90 -16.96 10.86
N PHE A 32 0.18 -17.15 11.63
CA PHE A 32 1.42 -16.39 11.43
C PHE A 32 2.15 -16.76 10.14
N GLU A 33 2.02 -18.00 9.67
CA GLU A 33 2.55 -18.40 8.36
C GLU A 33 1.73 -17.80 7.22
N VAL A 34 0.41 -17.71 7.38
CA VAL A 34 -0.46 -17.04 6.40
C VAL A 34 -0.10 -15.55 6.33
N GLY A 35 0.05 -14.89 7.47
CA GLY A 35 0.46 -13.49 7.55
C GLY A 35 1.84 -13.25 6.93
N TRP A 36 2.80 -14.15 7.18
CA TRP A 36 4.13 -14.08 6.59
C TRP A 36 4.12 -14.08 5.06
N TRP A 37 3.45 -15.06 4.44
CA TRP A 37 3.41 -15.15 2.98
C TRP A 37 2.68 -13.95 2.35
N ASN A 38 1.62 -13.48 3.00
CA ASN A 38 0.92 -12.28 2.55
C ASN A 38 1.82 -11.03 2.59
N MET A 39 2.55 -10.80 3.69
CA MET A 39 3.50 -9.69 3.80
C MET A 39 4.64 -9.79 2.77
N PHE A 40 5.17 -10.99 2.55
CA PHE A 40 6.22 -11.22 1.56
C PHE A 40 5.77 -10.84 0.15
N PHE A 41 4.64 -11.38 -0.30
CA PHE A 41 4.12 -11.07 -1.64
C PHE A 41 3.66 -9.62 -1.76
N ALA A 42 3.04 -9.05 -0.71
CA ALA A 42 2.71 -7.62 -0.68
C ALA A 42 3.97 -6.75 -0.88
N THR A 43 5.09 -7.11 -0.25
CA THR A 43 6.36 -6.40 -0.36
C THR A 43 6.92 -6.46 -1.78
N VAL A 44 6.83 -7.58 -2.47
CA VAL A 44 7.28 -7.65 -3.87
C VAL A 44 6.34 -6.83 -4.76
N SER A 45 5.03 -6.98 -4.57
CA SER A 45 4.02 -6.33 -5.41
C SER A 45 3.95 -4.81 -5.22
N ILE A 46 4.30 -4.27 -4.04
CA ILE A 46 4.26 -2.81 -3.83
C ILE A 46 5.30 -2.08 -4.69
N PHE A 47 6.48 -2.67 -4.94
CA PHE A 47 7.46 -2.08 -5.85
C PHE A 47 6.93 -2.06 -7.29
N ILE A 48 6.25 -3.13 -7.72
CA ILE A 48 5.61 -3.18 -9.05
C ILE A 48 4.51 -2.11 -9.14
N ALA A 49 3.68 -1.98 -8.09
CA ALA A 49 2.63 -0.98 -8.02
C ALA A 49 3.20 0.45 -8.13
N VAL A 50 4.24 0.77 -7.36
CA VAL A 50 4.86 2.10 -7.35
C VAL A 50 5.52 2.44 -8.70
N ILE A 51 6.14 1.47 -9.38
CA ILE A 51 6.69 1.69 -10.73
C ILE A 51 5.57 2.04 -11.71
N PHE A 52 4.47 1.27 -11.73
CA PHE A 52 3.33 1.60 -12.60
C PHE A 52 2.68 2.92 -12.21
N GLY A 53 2.55 3.21 -10.92
CA GLY A 53 2.02 4.48 -10.42
C GLY A 53 2.86 5.68 -10.87
N GLN A 54 4.19 5.55 -10.87
CA GLN A 54 5.08 6.61 -11.33
C GLN A 54 4.94 6.86 -12.84
N ILE A 55 4.79 5.79 -13.64
CA ILE A 55 4.54 5.90 -15.07
C ILE A 55 3.18 6.57 -15.33
N GLU A 56 2.13 6.11 -14.64
CA GLU A 56 0.77 6.68 -14.78
C GLU A 56 0.71 8.14 -14.33
N ALA A 57 1.46 8.54 -13.29
CA ALA A 57 1.58 9.94 -12.87
C ALA A 57 2.27 10.82 -13.92
N GLY A 58 3.33 10.31 -14.57
CA GLY A 58 4.02 11.02 -15.66
C GLY A 58 3.16 11.22 -16.91
N LEU A 59 2.19 10.34 -17.14
CA LEU A 59 1.23 10.42 -18.25
C LEU A 59 -0.04 11.21 -17.90
N ALA A 60 -0.24 11.57 -16.63
CA ALA A 60 -1.48 12.17 -16.14
C ALA A 60 -1.61 13.68 -16.41
N GLU A 61 -0.53 14.37 -16.79
CA GLU A 61 -0.46 15.83 -16.95
C GLU A 61 -1.16 16.60 -15.81
N PRO A 62 -0.76 16.42 -14.53
CA PRO A 62 -1.50 16.94 -13.40
C PRO A 62 -1.60 18.48 -13.40
N TYR A 63 -2.80 18.99 -13.12
CA TYR A 63 -3.09 20.43 -13.01
C TYR A 63 -2.92 20.93 -11.57
N SER A 64 -2.93 22.26 -11.40
CA SER A 64 -2.55 22.93 -10.15
C SER A 64 -3.28 22.42 -8.90
N ALA A 65 -4.57 22.11 -9.00
CA ALA A 65 -5.38 21.67 -7.87
C ALA A 65 -5.10 20.22 -7.42
N SER A 66 -4.63 19.35 -8.33
CA SER A 66 -4.33 17.94 -8.02
C SER A 66 -2.89 17.69 -7.59
N LEU A 67 -1.99 18.66 -7.86
CA LEU A 67 -0.55 18.48 -7.73
C LEU A 67 -0.09 18.16 -6.30
N SER A 68 -0.66 18.83 -5.30
CA SER A 68 -0.29 18.60 -3.89
C SER A 68 -0.64 17.20 -3.41
N VAL A 69 -1.85 16.73 -3.75
CA VAL A 69 -2.33 15.37 -3.42
C VAL A 69 -1.53 14.33 -4.18
N LEU A 70 -1.21 14.56 -5.47
CA LEU A 70 -0.39 13.66 -6.26
C LEU A 70 1.02 13.52 -5.67
N ASN A 71 1.67 14.64 -5.34
CA ASN A 71 3.00 14.62 -4.74
C ASN A 71 3.01 13.88 -3.39
N LEU A 72 1.99 14.10 -2.55
CA LEU A 72 1.88 13.39 -1.28
C LEU A 72 1.63 11.89 -1.49
N HIS A 73 0.74 11.53 -2.41
CA HIS A 73 0.46 10.13 -2.78
C HIS A 73 1.71 9.42 -3.30
N THR A 74 2.51 10.08 -4.14
CA THR A 74 3.76 9.54 -4.68
C THR A 74 4.82 9.39 -3.58
N LEU A 75 5.02 10.42 -2.75
CA LEU A 75 5.97 10.38 -1.65
C LEU A 75 5.61 9.27 -0.65
N LEU A 76 4.34 9.20 -0.24
CA LEU A 76 3.86 8.19 0.69
C LEU A 76 3.93 6.80 0.07
N GLY A 77 3.66 6.65 -1.23
CA GLY A 77 3.78 5.38 -1.97
C GLY A 77 5.20 4.82 -1.93
N TRP A 78 6.22 5.62 -2.28
CA TRP A 78 7.63 5.22 -2.16
C TRP A 78 8.04 4.92 -0.72
N SER A 79 7.60 5.77 0.22
CA SER A 79 7.89 5.58 1.64
C SER A 79 7.28 4.29 2.18
N LEU A 80 6.04 3.98 1.79
CA LEU A 80 5.33 2.75 2.17
C LEU A 80 6.02 1.51 1.62
N SER A 81 6.59 1.54 0.41
CA SER A 81 7.39 0.42 -0.10
C SER A 81 8.60 0.13 0.80
N GLY A 82 9.31 1.17 1.24
CA GLY A 82 10.43 1.02 2.17
C GLY A 82 9.99 0.53 3.56
N ILE A 83 8.92 1.11 4.11
CA ILE A 83 8.35 0.68 5.40
C ILE A 83 7.90 -0.77 5.34
N LEU A 84 7.16 -1.16 4.29
CA LEU A 84 6.66 -2.52 4.12
C LEU A 84 7.83 -3.52 4.02
N ALA A 85 8.87 -3.20 3.24
CA ALA A 85 10.07 -4.01 3.16
C ALA A 85 10.78 -4.15 4.53
N ALA A 86 10.88 -3.06 5.31
CA ALA A 86 11.47 -3.09 6.64
C ALA A 86 10.65 -3.95 7.63
N VAL A 87 9.32 -3.81 7.63
CA VAL A 87 8.42 -4.60 8.49
C VAL A 87 8.45 -6.08 8.09
N THR A 88 8.49 -6.40 6.80
CA THR A 88 8.66 -7.77 6.30
C THR A 88 10.04 -8.34 6.68
N GLY A 89 11.10 -7.54 6.58
CA GLY A 89 12.44 -7.94 7.03
C GLY A 89 12.49 -8.20 8.55
N TRP A 90 11.85 -7.35 9.35
CA TRP A 90 11.72 -7.58 10.79
C TRP A 90 10.94 -8.87 11.08
N ARG A 91 9.86 -9.12 10.33
CA ARG A 91 9.09 -10.36 10.44
C ARG A 91 9.94 -11.60 10.12
N TYR A 92 10.77 -11.53 9.10
CA TYR A 92 11.68 -12.62 8.74
C TYR A 92 12.59 -12.97 9.92
N ILE A 93 13.18 -11.97 10.57
CA ILE A 93 14.05 -12.17 11.74
C ILE A 93 13.28 -12.82 12.91
N ILE A 94 12.05 -12.36 13.20
CA ILE A 94 11.20 -12.95 14.24
C ILE A 94 10.93 -14.43 13.92
N ARG A 95 10.48 -14.71 12.68
CA ARG A 95 10.14 -16.05 12.21
C ARG A 95 11.33 -17.01 12.27
N SER A 96 12.53 -16.55 11.90
CA SER A 96 13.74 -17.38 11.95
C SER A 96 14.18 -17.71 13.37
N LYS A 97 13.79 -16.92 14.37
CA LYS A 97 14.05 -17.21 15.80
C LYS A 97 12.99 -18.11 16.41
N ASP A 98 11.72 -17.75 16.24
CA ASP A 98 10.58 -18.56 16.67
C ASP A 98 9.38 -18.28 15.76
N PRO A 99 9.00 -19.22 14.87
CA PRO A 99 7.86 -19.03 13.98
C PRO A 99 6.50 -19.14 14.69
N LYS A 100 6.47 -19.56 15.96
CA LYS A 100 5.23 -19.80 16.70
C LYS A 100 4.77 -18.61 17.54
N SER A 101 5.57 -17.55 17.65
CA SER A 101 5.24 -16.39 18.47
C SER A 101 5.51 -15.09 17.73
N LEU A 102 4.72 -14.06 18.07
CA LEU A 102 4.91 -12.70 17.58
C LEU A 102 5.02 -11.73 18.76
N PRO A 103 6.05 -10.87 18.80
CA PRO A 103 6.12 -9.77 19.74
C PRO A 103 4.94 -8.83 19.56
N ILE A 104 4.38 -8.34 20.67
CA ILE A 104 3.29 -7.36 20.64
C ILE A 104 3.66 -6.08 19.88
N ALA A 105 4.95 -5.68 19.94
CA ALA A 105 5.47 -4.55 19.18
C ALA A 105 5.34 -4.75 17.66
N TYR A 106 5.52 -5.99 17.17
CA TYR A 106 5.33 -6.30 15.74
C TYR A 106 3.86 -6.20 15.36
N VAL A 107 2.96 -6.74 16.18
CA VAL A 107 1.50 -6.64 15.95
C VAL A 107 1.06 -5.18 15.92
N GLY A 108 1.56 -4.36 16.85
CA GLY A 108 1.33 -2.91 16.86
C GLY A 108 1.85 -2.20 15.60
N ALA A 109 3.03 -2.58 15.11
CA ALA A 109 3.56 -2.06 13.86
C ALA A 109 2.69 -2.45 12.65
N GLY A 110 2.12 -3.65 12.63
CA GLY A 110 1.16 -4.08 11.61
C GLY A 110 -0.13 -3.24 11.60
N LEU A 111 -0.64 -2.86 12.79
CA LEU A 111 -1.79 -1.95 12.89
C LEU A 111 -1.44 -0.54 12.41
N ALA A 112 -0.26 -0.02 12.75
CA ALA A 112 0.20 1.27 12.25
C ALA A 112 0.38 1.26 10.72
N LEU A 113 0.93 0.18 10.16
CA LEU A 113 1.04 -0.03 8.72
C LEU A 113 -0.35 -0.04 8.04
N THR A 114 -1.34 -0.69 8.66
CA THR A 114 -2.72 -0.71 8.18
C THR A 114 -3.31 0.71 8.07
N LEU A 115 -3.07 1.57 9.07
CA LEU A 115 -3.49 2.97 9.02
C LEU A 115 -2.83 3.73 7.86
N LEU A 116 -1.53 3.54 7.63
CA LEU A 116 -0.83 4.16 6.51
C LEU A 116 -1.38 3.69 5.15
N VAL A 117 -1.74 2.40 5.03
CA VAL A 117 -2.38 1.86 3.82
C VAL A 117 -3.74 2.53 3.58
N PHE A 118 -4.55 2.76 4.62
CA PHE A 118 -5.81 3.50 4.46
C PHE A 118 -5.59 4.95 4.03
N VAL A 119 -4.59 5.64 4.60
CA VAL A 119 -4.23 7.00 4.16
C VAL A 119 -3.82 7.00 2.69
N GLN A 120 -2.99 6.04 2.26
CA GLN A 120 -2.56 5.94 0.87
C GLN A 120 -3.73 5.66 -0.09
N THR A 121 -4.66 4.81 0.34
CA THR A 121 -5.88 4.48 -0.42
C THR A 121 -6.74 5.73 -0.58
N TYR A 122 -6.97 6.47 0.51
CA TYR A 122 -7.72 7.72 0.48
C TYR A 122 -7.10 8.76 -0.47
N LEU A 123 -5.77 8.93 -0.44
CA LEU A 123 -5.10 9.84 -1.37
C LEU A 123 -5.26 9.39 -2.83
N GLY A 124 -5.18 8.09 -3.11
CA GLY A 124 -5.42 7.54 -4.45
C GLY A 124 -6.85 7.77 -4.91
N ASP A 125 -7.83 7.58 -4.03
CA ASP A 125 -9.24 7.83 -4.32
C ASP A 125 -9.52 9.30 -4.62
N LEU A 126 -8.88 10.25 -3.91
CA LEU A 126 -9.00 11.66 -4.24
C LEU A 126 -8.52 11.96 -5.67
N LEU A 127 -7.39 11.39 -6.08
CA LEU A 127 -6.83 11.60 -7.43
C LEU A 127 -7.80 11.15 -8.53
N VAL A 128 -8.49 10.02 -8.31
CA VAL A 128 -9.42 9.45 -9.29
C VAL A 128 -10.80 10.09 -9.22
N TRP A 129 -11.40 10.17 -8.04
CA TRP A 129 -12.82 10.51 -7.89
C TRP A 129 -13.09 12.01 -7.70
N VAL A 130 -12.13 12.75 -7.15
CA VAL A 130 -12.27 14.20 -6.94
C VAL A 130 -11.56 14.97 -8.05
N TYR A 131 -10.32 14.63 -8.34
CA TYR A 131 -9.53 15.33 -9.36
C TYR A 131 -9.69 14.76 -10.77
N GLY A 132 -10.30 13.57 -10.90
CA GLY A 132 -10.59 12.97 -12.21
C GLY A 132 -9.36 12.62 -13.02
N LEU A 133 -8.18 12.46 -12.39
CA LEU A 133 -6.98 12.06 -13.11
C LEU A 133 -7.24 10.71 -13.80
N HIS A 134 -6.86 10.64 -15.08
CA HIS A 134 -7.10 9.51 -15.99
C HIS A 134 -8.55 9.29 -16.44
N THR A 135 -9.46 10.24 -16.20
CA THR A 135 -10.80 10.20 -16.81
C THR A 135 -10.82 10.93 -18.16
N VAL A 136 -11.58 10.40 -19.12
CA VAL A 136 -11.71 10.99 -20.47
C VAL A 136 -12.08 12.48 -20.42
N PRO A 137 -13.08 12.91 -19.61
CA PRO A 137 -13.48 14.33 -19.58
C PRO A 137 -12.36 15.27 -19.12
N VAL A 138 -11.56 14.86 -18.12
CA VAL A 138 -10.44 15.70 -17.63
C VAL A 138 -9.31 15.75 -18.65
N VAL A 139 -9.01 14.63 -19.32
CA VAL A 139 -7.99 14.60 -20.39
C VAL A 139 -8.39 15.50 -21.56
N GLU A 140 -9.66 15.48 -21.96
CA GLU A 140 -10.18 16.37 -23.01
C GLU A 140 -10.13 17.84 -22.58
N ALA A 141 -10.50 18.16 -21.33
CA ALA A 141 -10.44 19.51 -20.80
C ALA A 141 -9.00 20.07 -20.77
N MET A 142 -8.01 19.26 -20.36
CA MET A 142 -6.60 19.65 -20.38
C MET A 142 -6.09 19.88 -21.81
N ARG A 143 -6.39 18.97 -22.75
CA ARG A 143 -6.04 19.14 -24.17
C ARG A 143 -6.68 20.37 -24.81
N GLY A 144 -7.86 20.76 -24.33
CA GLY A 144 -8.57 21.97 -24.74
C GLY A 144 -8.09 23.25 -24.06
N GLY A 145 -7.17 23.18 -23.09
CA GLY A 145 -6.65 24.34 -22.35
C GLY A 145 -7.65 24.95 -21.34
N LEU A 146 -8.61 24.16 -20.86
CA LEU A 146 -9.64 24.60 -19.91
C LEU A 146 -9.20 24.46 -18.43
N LEU A 147 -8.08 23.79 -18.19
CA LEU A 147 -7.44 23.52 -16.89
C LEU A 147 -5.94 23.85 -16.98
#